data_AF-A0A3B9HFH8-F1
#
_entry.id   AF-A0A3B9HFH8-F1
#
_cell.length_a   1.000
_cell.length_b   1.000
_cell.length_c   1.000
_cell.angle_alpha   90.00
_cell.angle_beta   90.00
_cell.angle_gamma   90.00
#
_symmetry.space_group_name_H-M   'P 1'
#
loop_
_entity.id
_entity.type
_entity.pdbx_description
1 polymer ?
#
loop_
_entity_poly.entity_id
_entity_poly.type
_entity_poly.pdbx_seq_one_letter_code
_entity_poly.pdbx_strand_id
1 'polypeptide(L)'
;MSNNYARDRIKELRTEIDHHNHLYFVENSPAISDSEYDLLMRELITLESEYPGLVTPQSPTQRVGGKLLDGFEEVAHELPMLSLGNAFNSTEMRAWHNRISGILESNDFDMSCELKFDGLAVSLLYEKGIFVRGATRGDGTTGENVTLNLKTIRSIPLSLRGDIPARFEVRGEVYFPKSEFERFNISREKSGLQSYSNPRNTAAGSLRQLDPSVTSKRPLDIFIYSLGWAEGNFPMPKTHLGTLDLLKTLGFKINPHN
;
A
#
# COMPACT_ATOMS: atom_id res chain seq x y z
N MET A 1 -9.97 35.12 -2.92
CA MET A 1 -10.25 34.36 -4.17
C MET A 1 -11.74 34.03 -4.20
N SER A 2 -12.34 33.81 -5.38
CA SER A 2 -13.73 33.31 -5.43
C SER A 2 -13.76 31.84 -4.99
N ASN A 3 -14.84 31.41 -4.33
CA ASN A 3 -14.99 30.03 -3.84
C ASN A 3 -14.88 28.98 -4.97
N ASN A 4 -15.31 29.33 -6.19
CA ASN A 4 -15.17 28.46 -7.36
C ASN A 4 -13.70 28.30 -7.79
N TYR A 5 -12.93 29.39 -7.81
CA TYR A 5 -11.50 29.32 -8.13
C TYR A 5 -10.73 28.45 -7.13
N ALA A 6 -11.01 28.61 -5.82
CA ALA A 6 -10.37 27.80 -4.79
C ALA A 6 -10.68 26.31 -4.95
N ARG A 7 -11.95 25.97 -5.26
CA ARG A 7 -12.36 24.58 -5.53
C ARG A 7 -11.62 23.98 -6.72
N ASP A 8 -11.54 24.71 -7.83
CA ASP A 8 -10.90 24.23 -9.05
C ASP A 8 -9.38 24.07 -8.82
N ARG A 9 -8.74 25.06 -8.19
CA ARG A 9 -7.31 25.00 -7.87
C ARG A 9 -6.96 23.88 -6.89
N ILE A 10 -7.76 23.65 -5.85
CA ILE A 10 -7.58 22.51 -4.94
C ILE A 10 -7.65 21.19 -5.69
N LYS A 11 -8.60 21.05 -6.64
CA LYS A 11 -8.74 19.84 -7.45
C LYS A 11 -7.52 19.61 -8.35
N GLU A 12 -7.01 20.67 -8.98
CA GLU A 12 -5.79 20.63 -9.78
C GLU A 12 -4.58 20.23 -8.94
N LEU A 13 -4.34 20.90 -7.82
CA LEU A 13 -3.22 20.62 -6.92
C LEU A 13 -3.23 19.17 -6.42
N ARG A 14 -4.39 18.66 -6.00
CA ARG A 14 -4.53 17.25 -5.61
C ARG A 14 -4.13 16.32 -6.76
N THR A 15 -4.62 16.61 -7.97
CA THR A 15 -4.35 15.81 -9.17
C THR A 15 -2.86 15.79 -9.52
N GLU A 16 -2.21 16.94 -9.44
CA GLU A 16 -0.78 17.14 -9.73
C GLU A 16 0.11 16.49 -8.66
N ILE A 17 -0.18 16.74 -7.38
CA ILE A 17 0.55 16.14 -6.26
C ILE A 17 0.42 14.62 -6.27
N ASP A 18 -0.76 14.08 -6.52
CA ASP A 18 -0.96 12.62 -6.63
C ASP A 18 -0.16 12.02 -7.80
N HIS A 19 -0.10 12.74 -8.93
CA HIS A 19 0.71 12.31 -10.07
C HIS A 19 2.21 12.27 -9.72
N HIS A 20 2.73 13.33 -9.09
CA HIS A 20 4.13 13.35 -8.67
C HIS A 20 4.44 12.34 -7.56
N ASN A 21 3.50 12.10 -6.63
CA ASN A 21 3.63 11.04 -5.64
C ASN A 21 3.73 9.66 -6.31
N HIS A 22 2.89 9.38 -7.31
CA HIS A 22 2.96 8.13 -8.04
C HIS A 22 4.31 7.97 -8.75
N LEU A 23 4.76 8.99 -9.48
CA LEU A 23 6.07 8.97 -10.13
C LEU A 23 7.24 8.76 -9.15
N TYR A 24 7.22 9.44 -8.01
CA TYR A 24 8.27 9.36 -7.01
C TYR A 24 8.26 8.01 -6.28
N PHE A 25 7.12 7.61 -5.70
CA PHE A 25 7.05 6.49 -4.76
C PHE A 25 6.70 5.15 -5.40
N VAL A 26 6.07 5.15 -6.58
CA VAL A 26 5.66 3.93 -7.28
C VAL A 26 6.62 3.62 -8.43
N GLU A 27 6.82 4.58 -9.33
CA GLU A 27 7.66 4.38 -10.53
C GLU A 27 9.15 4.63 -10.27
N ASN A 28 9.51 5.22 -9.13
CA ASN A 28 10.88 5.66 -8.81
C ASN A 28 11.50 6.55 -9.91
N SER A 29 10.68 7.42 -10.52
CA SER A 29 11.04 8.31 -11.62
C SER A 29 10.48 9.73 -11.39
N PRO A 30 11.01 10.47 -10.40
CA PRO A 30 10.50 11.79 -10.06
C PRO A 30 10.63 12.78 -11.22
N ALA A 31 9.56 13.51 -11.51
CA ALA A 31 9.53 14.51 -12.59
C ALA A 31 9.86 15.94 -12.14
N ILE A 32 9.75 16.22 -10.85
CA ILE A 32 10.02 17.54 -10.25
C ILE A 32 10.92 17.38 -9.02
N SER A 33 11.57 18.46 -8.61
CA SER A 33 12.38 18.50 -7.39
C SER A 33 11.53 18.50 -6.13
N ASP A 34 12.13 18.09 -5.01
CA ASP A 34 11.49 18.14 -3.69
C ASP A 34 11.03 19.57 -3.32
N SER A 35 11.78 20.60 -3.73
CA SER A 35 11.41 22.00 -3.51
C SER A 35 10.17 22.42 -4.30
N GLU A 36 10.00 21.95 -5.53
CA GLU A 36 8.81 22.23 -6.34
C GLU A 36 7.59 21.50 -5.77
N TYR A 37 7.77 20.24 -5.36
CA TYR A 37 6.72 19.47 -4.69
C TYR A 37 6.26 20.15 -3.38
N ASP A 38 7.20 20.63 -2.58
CA ASP A 38 6.90 21.35 -1.34
C ASP A 38 6.09 22.62 -1.57
N LEU A 39 6.31 23.33 -2.69
CA LEU A 39 5.52 24.51 -3.05
C LEU A 39 4.06 24.12 -3.36
N LEU A 40 3.85 23.07 -4.16
CA LEU A 40 2.51 22.56 -4.47
C LEU A 40 1.78 22.13 -3.18
N MET A 41 2.47 21.39 -2.31
CA MET A 41 1.91 20.91 -1.05
C MET A 41 1.55 22.07 -0.12
N ARG A 42 2.42 23.08 0.01
CA ARG A 42 2.14 24.28 0.81
C ARG A 42 0.93 25.05 0.28
N GLU A 43 0.83 25.23 -1.03
CA GLU A 43 -0.32 25.88 -1.64
C GLU A 43 -1.63 25.13 -1.32
N LEU A 44 -1.62 23.80 -1.46
CA LEU A 44 -2.78 22.97 -1.12
C LEU A 44 -3.17 23.08 0.35
N ILE A 45 -2.19 23.04 1.27
CA ILE A 45 -2.41 23.21 2.71
C ILE A 45 -3.02 24.58 3.02
N THR A 46 -2.51 25.65 2.41
CA THR A 46 -3.04 27.01 2.59
C THR A 46 -4.49 27.10 2.13
N LEU A 47 -4.80 26.61 0.92
CA LEU A 47 -6.15 26.62 0.38
C LEU A 47 -7.11 25.77 1.22
N GLU A 48 -6.70 24.59 1.67
CA GLU A 48 -7.54 23.75 2.52
C GLU A 48 -7.78 24.36 3.91
N SER A 49 -6.83 25.14 4.42
CA SER A 49 -6.98 25.89 5.67
C SER A 49 -7.96 27.06 5.53
N GLU A 50 -7.93 27.76 4.38
CA GLU A 50 -8.86 28.86 4.07
C GLU A 50 -10.27 28.37 3.73
N TYR A 51 -10.40 27.17 3.15
CA TYR A 51 -11.67 26.57 2.75
C TYR A 51 -11.86 25.16 3.33
N PRO A 52 -12.08 25.02 4.66
CA PRO A 52 -12.16 23.72 5.33
C PRO A 52 -13.26 22.79 4.77
N GLY A 53 -14.35 23.35 4.25
CA GLY A 53 -15.43 22.59 3.62
C GLY A 53 -15.06 21.91 2.30
N LEU A 54 -13.88 22.19 1.75
CA LEU A 54 -13.35 21.56 0.53
C LEU A 54 -12.35 20.44 0.84
N VAL A 55 -11.97 20.23 2.11
CA VAL A 55 -11.08 19.14 2.53
C VAL A 55 -11.77 17.80 2.32
N THR A 56 -11.06 16.85 1.73
CA THR A 56 -11.57 15.49 1.46
C THR A 56 -10.65 14.45 2.13
N PRO A 57 -11.18 13.30 2.58
CA PRO A 57 -10.36 12.27 3.24
C PRO A 57 -9.25 11.64 2.38
N GLN A 58 -9.28 11.90 1.06
CA GLN A 58 -8.32 11.41 0.07
C GLN A 58 -7.28 12.47 -0.32
N SER A 59 -7.42 13.70 0.18
CA SER A 59 -6.45 14.74 -0.11
C SER A 59 -5.05 14.31 0.38
N PRO A 60 -3.97 14.59 -0.39
CA PRO A 60 -2.59 14.28 0.01
C PRO A 60 -2.18 14.83 1.38
N THR A 61 -2.83 15.91 1.83
CA THR A 61 -2.62 16.53 3.14
C THR A 61 -3.15 15.68 4.30
N GLN A 62 -4.09 14.78 4.04
CA GLN A 62 -4.76 13.95 5.05
C GLN A 62 -4.04 12.62 5.33
N ARG A 63 -2.83 12.42 4.77
CA ARG A 63 -2.04 11.19 4.97
C ARG A 63 -1.57 11.01 6.41
N VAL A 64 -1.30 12.11 7.12
CA VAL A 64 -0.91 12.08 8.54
C VAL A 64 -2.09 12.60 9.34
N GLY A 65 -2.90 11.68 9.85
CA GLY A 65 -4.01 12.02 10.76
C GLY A 65 -3.48 12.55 12.10
N GLY A 66 -4.15 13.54 12.68
CA GLY A 66 -3.76 14.15 13.96
C GLY A 66 -4.37 13.50 15.21
N LYS A 67 -5.20 12.45 15.06
CA LYS A 67 -5.90 11.81 16.18
C LYS A 67 -5.19 10.51 16.59
N LEU A 68 -4.85 10.41 17.88
CA LEU A 68 -4.39 9.19 18.52
C LEU A 68 -5.52 8.15 18.53
N LEU A 69 -5.20 6.92 18.18
CA LEU A 69 -6.13 5.79 18.29
C LEU A 69 -6.16 5.27 19.72
N ASP A 70 -7.36 4.96 20.23
CA ASP A 70 -7.52 4.32 21.54
C ASP A 70 -7.20 2.81 21.50
N GLY A 71 -7.20 2.22 20.30
CA GLY A 71 -6.94 0.82 20.01
C GLY A 71 -7.16 0.51 18.55
N PHE A 72 -6.96 -0.76 18.16
CA PHE A 72 -7.29 -1.25 16.83
C PHE A 72 -8.56 -2.08 16.87
N GLU A 73 -9.52 -1.73 16.01
CA GLU A 73 -10.74 -2.51 15.83
C GLU A 73 -10.45 -3.78 15.03
N GLU A 74 -11.17 -4.86 15.34
CA GLU A 74 -11.13 -6.07 14.54
C GLU A 74 -11.90 -5.90 13.24
N VAL A 75 -11.35 -6.46 12.15
CA VAL A 75 -11.94 -6.41 10.81
C VAL A 75 -11.97 -7.82 10.26
N ALA A 76 -13.17 -8.32 9.99
CA ALA A 76 -13.35 -9.53 9.20
C ALA A 76 -13.00 -9.25 7.73
N HIS A 77 -12.19 -10.12 7.14
CA HIS A 77 -11.87 -10.08 5.72
C HIS A 77 -13.04 -10.66 4.91
N GLU A 78 -13.35 -10.05 3.77
CA GLU A 78 -14.45 -10.52 2.89
C GLU A 78 -14.16 -11.94 2.36
N LEU A 79 -12.89 -12.21 2.08
CA LEU A 79 -12.36 -13.55 1.78
C LEU A 79 -11.17 -13.85 2.68
N PRO A 80 -10.93 -15.11 3.09
CA PRO A 80 -9.76 -15.45 3.90
C PRO A 80 -8.43 -15.06 3.25
N MET A 81 -7.53 -14.46 4.03
CA MET A 81 -6.13 -14.22 3.72
C MET A 81 -5.29 -15.46 4.05
N LEU A 82 -5.03 -16.27 3.02
CA LEU A 82 -4.31 -17.54 3.13
C LEU A 82 -2.82 -17.35 3.45
N SER A 83 -2.19 -18.44 3.90
CA SER A 83 -0.74 -18.56 3.98
C SER A 83 -0.23 -19.39 2.79
N LEU A 84 1.08 -19.30 2.54
CA LEU A 84 1.76 -20.17 1.59
C LEU A 84 2.32 -21.41 2.29
N GLY A 85 2.32 -22.54 1.60
CA GLY A 85 3.15 -23.69 1.94
C GLY A 85 4.62 -23.38 1.63
N ASN A 86 5.55 -24.04 2.32
CA ASN A 86 6.99 -23.83 2.14
C ASN A 86 7.65 -25.05 1.50
N ALA A 87 8.71 -24.80 0.75
CA ALA A 87 9.67 -25.80 0.32
C ALA A 87 11.08 -25.27 0.56
N PHE A 88 11.94 -26.05 1.18
CA PHE A 88 13.29 -25.63 1.60
C PHE A 88 14.40 -26.16 0.68
N ASN A 89 14.04 -27.03 -0.26
CA ASN A 89 14.99 -27.63 -1.19
C ASN A 89 14.30 -28.02 -2.51
N SER A 90 15.12 -28.33 -3.51
CA SER A 90 14.62 -28.68 -4.85
C SER A 90 13.81 -29.98 -4.89
N THR A 91 14.03 -30.90 -3.93
CA THR A 91 13.27 -32.15 -3.85
C THR A 91 11.84 -31.90 -3.39
N GLU A 92 11.65 -31.06 -2.37
CA GLU A 92 10.32 -30.62 -1.92
C GLU A 92 9.58 -29.85 -3.02
N MET A 93 10.28 -28.96 -3.74
CA MET A 93 9.68 -28.25 -4.89
C MET A 93 9.24 -29.21 -6.00
N ARG A 94 10.07 -30.20 -6.36
CA ARG A 94 9.68 -31.24 -7.33
C ARG A 94 8.50 -32.08 -6.85
N ALA A 95 8.45 -32.41 -5.56
CA ALA A 95 7.33 -33.15 -4.97
C ALA A 95 6.03 -32.34 -5.04
N TRP A 96 6.07 -31.03 -4.75
CA TRP A 96 4.95 -30.13 -4.97
C TRP A 96 4.52 -30.09 -6.43
N HIS A 97 5.46 -29.89 -7.35
CA HIS A 97 5.18 -29.84 -8.79
C HIS A 97 4.51 -31.13 -9.29
N ASN A 98 5.03 -32.29 -8.91
CA ASN A 98 4.45 -33.58 -9.29
C ASN A 98 3.01 -33.76 -8.76
N ARG A 99 2.75 -33.30 -7.54
CA ARG A 99 1.40 -33.33 -6.96
C ARG A 99 0.44 -32.44 -7.74
N ILE A 100 0.83 -31.21 -8.05
CA ILE A 100 0.00 -30.28 -8.85
C ILE A 100 -0.19 -30.83 -10.25
N SER A 101 0.85 -31.38 -10.86
CA SER A 101 0.76 -31.99 -12.20
C SER A 101 -0.23 -33.14 -12.24
N GLY A 102 -0.29 -33.96 -11.19
CA GLY A 102 -1.27 -35.03 -11.05
C GLY A 102 -2.71 -34.51 -10.88
N ILE A 103 -2.90 -33.40 -10.18
CA ILE A 103 -4.22 -32.76 -10.01
C ILE A 103 -4.70 -32.12 -11.32
N LEU A 104 -3.79 -31.49 -12.06
CA LEU A 104 -4.10 -30.84 -13.34
C LEU A 104 -4.11 -31.80 -14.53
N GLU A 105 -3.70 -33.05 -14.33
CA GLU A 105 -3.46 -34.03 -15.38
C GLU A 105 -2.53 -33.50 -16.50
N SER A 106 -1.62 -32.57 -16.14
CA SER A 106 -0.67 -31.90 -17.03
C SER A 106 0.60 -31.51 -16.28
N ASN A 107 1.75 -31.70 -16.91
CA ASN A 107 3.03 -31.16 -16.44
C ASN A 107 3.44 -29.86 -17.18
N ASP A 108 2.58 -29.39 -18.08
CA ASP A 108 2.77 -28.18 -18.86
C ASP A 108 1.73 -27.16 -18.41
N PHE A 109 2.16 -26.29 -17.50
CA PHE A 109 1.37 -25.17 -16.98
C PHE A 109 2.28 -24.00 -16.60
N ASP A 110 1.79 -22.79 -16.83
CA ASP A 110 2.50 -21.57 -16.50
C ASP A 110 2.59 -21.37 -14.97
N MET A 111 3.73 -20.86 -14.51
CA MET A 111 3.95 -20.46 -13.12
C MET A 111 4.42 -19.01 -13.07
N SER A 112 3.77 -18.21 -12.23
CA SER A 112 4.26 -16.89 -11.84
C SER A 112 5.29 -17.03 -10.73
N CYS A 113 6.44 -16.38 -10.88
CA CYS A 113 7.53 -16.42 -9.90
C CYS A 113 7.76 -15.02 -9.34
N GLU A 114 7.49 -14.84 -8.04
CA GLU A 114 7.62 -13.54 -7.39
C GLU A 114 8.61 -13.60 -6.22
N LEU A 115 9.21 -12.45 -5.90
CA LEU A 115 10.01 -12.34 -4.68
C LEU A 115 9.11 -12.38 -3.46
N LYS A 116 9.42 -13.28 -2.53
CA LYS A 116 8.74 -13.34 -1.24
C LYS A 116 9.32 -12.29 -0.30
N PHE A 117 8.62 -11.16 -0.15
CA PHE A 117 9.00 -10.12 0.80
C PHE A 117 8.81 -10.57 2.26
N ASP A 118 9.70 -10.11 3.14
CA ASP A 118 9.64 -10.37 4.58
C ASP A 118 9.12 -9.12 5.30
N GLY A 119 7.79 -9.00 5.34
CA GLY A 119 7.11 -7.84 5.91
C GLY A 119 5.87 -8.26 6.70
N LEU A 120 4.80 -7.48 6.52
CA LEU A 120 3.50 -7.74 7.09
C LEU A 120 2.44 -7.68 5.99
N ALA A 121 1.74 -8.80 5.80
CA ALA A 121 0.61 -8.88 4.89
C ALA A 121 -0.55 -7.97 5.34
N VAL A 122 -1.08 -7.20 4.40
CA VAL A 122 -2.20 -6.29 4.59
C VAL A 122 -3.23 -6.43 3.47
N SER A 123 -4.48 -6.08 3.77
CA SER A 123 -5.55 -5.89 2.80
C SER A 123 -5.92 -4.41 2.71
N LEU A 124 -6.19 -3.93 1.50
CA LEU A 124 -6.62 -2.56 1.21
C LEU A 124 -7.95 -2.61 0.46
N LEU A 125 -9.02 -2.15 1.10
CA LEU A 125 -10.35 -2.02 0.52
C LEU A 125 -10.51 -0.63 -0.10
N TYR A 126 -10.92 -0.64 -1.37
CA TYR A 126 -11.27 0.54 -2.14
C TYR A 126 -12.75 0.53 -2.48
N GLU A 127 -13.39 1.68 -2.38
CA GLU A 127 -14.78 1.91 -2.80
C GLU A 127 -14.82 3.10 -3.75
N LYS A 128 -15.31 2.89 -4.98
CA LYS A 128 -15.35 3.90 -6.05
C LYS A 128 -13.99 4.59 -6.24
N GLY A 129 -12.92 3.80 -6.12
CA GLY A 129 -11.53 4.26 -6.25
C GLY A 129 -10.93 4.92 -5.03
N ILE A 130 -11.66 5.00 -3.93
CA ILE A 130 -11.23 5.66 -2.71
C ILE A 130 -10.75 4.62 -1.70
N PHE A 131 -9.56 4.83 -1.12
CA PHE A 131 -9.08 3.97 -0.04
C PHE A 131 -9.91 4.19 1.23
N VAL A 132 -10.71 3.19 1.62
CA VAL A 132 -11.67 3.30 2.73
C VAL A 132 -11.27 2.52 3.97
N ARG A 133 -10.61 1.36 3.81
CA ARG A 133 -10.22 0.51 4.95
C ARG A 133 -8.97 -0.28 4.62
N GLY A 134 -8.01 -0.30 5.53
CA GLY A 134 -6.86 -1.20 5.48
C GLY A 134 -6.76 -2.03 6.75
N ALA A 135 -6.45 -3.32 6.59
CA ALA A 135 -6.37 -4.25 7.70
C ALA A 135 -5.10 -5.11 7.65
N THR A 136 -4.60 -5.52 8.81
CA THR A 136 -3.55 -6.54 8.89
C THR A 136 -4.13 -7.91 8.55
N ARG A 137 -3.29 -8.89 8.19
CA ARG A 137 -3.76 -10.27 7.98
C ARG A 137 -4.42 -10.88 9.23
N GLY A 138 -3.86 -10.62 10.41
CA GLY A 138 -4.24 -11.28 11.66
C GLY A 138 -4.16 -12.81 11.56
N ASP A 139 -5.26 -13.50 11.86
CA ASP A 139 -5.35 -14.97 11.78
C ASP A 139 -5.67 -15.49 10.35
N GLY A 140 -5.91 -14.57 9.41
CA GLY A 140 -6.32 -14.86 8.04
C GLY A 140 -7.81 -14.67 7.80
N THR A 141 -8.64 -14.67 8.83
CA THR A 141 -10.08 -14.37 8.74
C THR A 141 -10.42 -13.01 9.37
N THR A 142 -9.72 -12.66 10.45
CA THR A 142 -9.88 -11.40 11.18
C THR A 142 -8.52 -10.74 11.34
N GLY A 143 -8.46 -9.45 11.03
CA GLY A 143 -7.31 -8.58 11.15
C GLY A 143 -7.58 -7.37 12.02
N GLU A 144 -6.57 -6.50 12.14
CA GLU A 144 -6.69 -5.22 12.85
C GLU A 144 -6.85 -4.07 11.85
N ASN A 145 -7.77 -3.14 12.12
CA ASN A 145 -7.96 -1.93 11.33
C ASN A 145 -6.78 -0.96 11.49
N VAL A 146 -5.86 -0.96 10.53
CA VAL A 146 -4.67 -0.10 10.50
C VAL A 146 -4.77 0.96 9.40
N THR A 147 -5.99 1.38 9.05
CA THR A 147 -6.26 2.30 7.94
C THR A 147 -5.46 3.60 8.05
N LEU A 148 -5.44 4.24 9.23
CA LEU A 148 -4.73 5.51 9.41
C LEU A 148 -3.21 5.36 9.23
N ASN A 149 -2.64 4.26 9.73
CA ASN A 149 -1.22 3.96 9.58
C ASN A 149 -0.86 3.67 8.12
N LEU A 150 -1.70 2.93 7.39
CA LEU A 150 -1.50 2.65 5.97
C LEU A 150 -1.58 3.92 5.11
N LYS A 151 -2.46 4.88 5.44
CA LYS A 151 -2.52 6.18 4.73
C LYS A 151 -1.19 6.94 4.76
N THR A 152 -0.35 6.71 5.77
CA THR A 152 0.97 7.35 5.88
C THR A 152 1.98 6.82 4.88
N ILE A 153 1.78 5.60 4.35
CA ILE A 153 2.67 4.99 3.35
C ILE A 153 2.40 5.63 2.00
N ARG A 154 3.42 6.31 1.46
CA ARG A 154 3.28 7.19 0.29
C ARG A 154 2.99 6.45 -1.01
N SER A 155 3.47 5.21 -1.13
CA SER A 155 3.21 4.33 -2.27
C SER A 155 1.79 3.73 -2.28
N ILE A 156 1.00 3.90 -1.21
CA ILE A 156 -0.42 3.55 -1.21
C ILE A 156 -1.21 4.72 -1.82
N PRO A 157 -1.89 4.52 -2.97
CA PRO A 157 -2.77 5.54 -3.55
C PRO A 157 -4.02 5.72 -2.68
N LEU A 158 -4.36 6.96 -2.32
CA LEU A 158 -5.60 7.26 -1.59
C LEU A 158 -6.82 7.35 -2.50
N SER A 159 -6.57 7.67 -3.77
CA SER A 159 -7.54 7.67 -4.85
C SER A 159 -6.92 7.01 -6.07
N LEU A 160 -7.68 6.15 -6.72
CA LEU A 160 -7.33 5.51 -7.98
C LEU A 160 -7.94 6.27 -9.15
N ARG A 161 -7.42 6.02 -10.36
CA ARG A 161 -7.92 6.57 -11.63
C ARG A 161 -8.15 5.43 -12.61
N GLY A 162 -9.00 5.66 -13.61
CA GLY A 162 -9.32 4.69 -14.64
C GLY A 162 -10.57 3.86 -14.34
N ASP A 163 -10.79 2.83 -15.15
CA ASP A 163 -11.90 1.89 -14.97
C ASP A 163 -11.58 0.95 -13.80
N ILE A 164 -12.40 1.00 -12.76
CA ILE A 164 -12.18 0.30 -11.51
C ILE A 164 -13.47 -0.38 -11.03
N PRO A 165 -13.38 -1.49 -10.29
CA PRO A 165 -14.54 -2.07 -9.62
C PRO A 165 -15.18 -1.07 -8.65
N ALA A 166 -16.49 -1.17 -8.47
CA ALA A 166 -17.22 -0.32 -7.52
C ALA A 166 -16.70 -0.49 -6.08
N ARG A 167 -16.32 -1.71 -5.72
CA ARG A 167 -15.69 -2.05 -4.44
C ARG A 167 -14.77 -3.24 -4.64
N PHE A 168 -13.55 -3.19 -4.12
CA PHE A 168 -12.59 -4.29 -4.24
C PHE A 168 -11.49 -4.22 -3.18
N GLU A 169 -10.88 -5.37 -2.93
CA GLU A 169 -9.77 -5.54 -2.00
C GLU A 169 -8.52 -5.96 -2.76
N VAL A 170 -7.41 -5.24 -2.56
CA VAL A 170 -6.07 -5.70 -2.95
C VAL A 170 -5.26 -6.11 -1.74
N ARG A 171 -4.32 -7.03 -1.93
CA ARG A 171 -3.45 -7.57 -0.89
C ARG A 171 -2.00 -7.31 -1.23
N GLY A 172 -1.25 -6.93 -0.22
CA GLY A 172 0.15 -6.58 -0.37
C GLY A 172 0.95 -6.87 0.88
N GLU A 173 2.25 -6.64 0.76
CA GLU A 173 3.21 -6.79 1.84
C GLU A 173 3.78 -5.42 2.18
N VAL A 174 3.48 -4.91 3.38
CA VAL A 174 4.17 -3.73 3.92
C VAL A 174 5.52 -4.18 4.44
N TYR A 175 6.59 -3.52 3.97
CA TYR A 175 7.95 -3.86 4.35
C TYR A 175 8.75 -2.60 4.71
N PHE A 176 9.91 -2.84 5.32
CA PHE A 176 10.89 -1.80 5.59
C PHE A 176 12.07 -2.04 4.62
N PRO A 177 12.29 -1.18 3.61
CA PRO A 177 13.38 -1.39 2.68
C PRO A 177 14.72 -1.46 3.42
N LYS A 178 15.59 -2.40 3.05
CA LYS A 178 16.82 -2.68 3.79
C LYS A 178 17.73 -1.45 3.94
N SER A 179 17.92 -0.70 2.85
CA SER A 179 18.68 0.54 2.85
C SER A 179 18.08 1.59 3.79
N GLU A 180 16.76 1.75 3.75
CA GLU A 180 16.06 2.68 4.66
C GLU A 180 16.17 2.24 6.12
N PHE A 181 16.11 0.93 6.38
CA PHE A 181 16.20 0.37 7.73
C PHE A 181 17.57 0.64 8.36
N GLU A 182 18.63 0.43 7.58
CA GLU A 182 20.00 0.75 7.99
C GLU A 182 20.16 2.25 8.29
N ARG A 183 19.70 3.12 7.37
CA ARG A 183 19.72 4.59 7.59
C ARG A 183 18.94 5.01 8.82
N PHE A 184 17.76 4.40 9.02
CA PHE A 184 16.91 4.66 10.17
C PHE A 184 17.60 4.26 11.48
N ASN A 185 18.22 3.09 11.56
CA ASN A 185 18.97 2.67 12.74
C ASN A 185 20.17 3.58 13.03
N ILE A 186 20.93 3.98 12.00
CA ILE A 186 22.04 4.95 12.17
C ILE A 186 21.53 6.26 12.78
N SER A 187 20.37 6.77 12.32
CA SER A 187 19.78 7.99 12.88
C SER A 187 19.36 7.81 14.35
N ARG A 188 18.83 6.64 14.72
CA ARG A 188 18.43 6.32 16.09
C ARG A 188 19.63 6.27 17.03
N GLU A 189 20.70 5.60 16.62
CA GLU A 189 21.92 5.48 17.41
C GLU A 189 22.57 6.85 17.64
N LYS A 190 22.59 7.72 16.62
CA LYS A 190 23.04 9.12 16.77
C LYS A 190 22.20 9.92 17.77
N SER A 191 20.94 9.57 17.95
CA SER A 191 20.05 10.16 18.96
C SER A 191 20.07 9.42 20.30
N GLY A 192 20.99 8.46 20.51
CA GLY A 192 21.10 7.69 21.75
C GLY A 192 19.98 6.66 21.95
N LEU A 193 19.22 6.34 20.91
CA LEU A 193 18.15 5.36 20.95
C LEU A 193 18.65 3.98 20.51
N GLN A 194 18.04 2.92 21.06
CA GLN A 194 18.32 1.56 20.64
C GLN A 194 17.91 1.32 19.18
N SER A 195 18.78 0.63 18.44
CA SER A 195 18.52 0.14 17.09
C SER A 195 17.55 -1.04 17.11
N TYR A 196 16.77 -1.16 16.04
CA TYR A 196 15.90 -2.30 15.83
C TYR A 196 16.67 -3.49 15.24
N SER A 197 16.21 -4.70 15.55
CA SER A 197 16.92 -5.94 15.21
C SER A 197 16.72 -6.42 13.78
N ASN A 198 15.50 -6.32 13.23
CA ASN A 198 15.23 -6.73 11.85
C ASN A 198 14.13 -5.88 11.18
N PRO A 199 14.15 -5.77 9.83
CA PRO A 199 13.17 -5.01 9.06
C PRO A 199 11.71 -5.46 9.28
N ARG A 200 11.45 -6.77 9.28
CA ARG A 200 10.10 -7.34 9.37
C ARG A 200 9.37 -6.93 10.66
N ASN A 201 9.99 -7.19 11.81
CA ASN A 201 9.42 -6.84 13.11
C ASN A 201 9.26 -5.33 13.26
N THR A 202 10.18 -4.56 12.66
CA THR A 202 10.11 -3.10 12.67
C THR A 202 8.96 -2.60 11.81
N ALA A 203 8.73 -3.17 10.63
CA ALA A 203 7.58 -2.86 9.78
C ALA A 203 6.27 -3.16 10.52
N ALA A 204 6.14 -4.37 11.07
CA ALA A 204 4.94 -4.79 11.80
C ALA A 204 4.66 -3.90 13.02
N GLY A 205 5.66 -3.64 13.84
CA GLY A 205 5.53 -2.76 15.01
C GLY A 205 5.29 -1.29 14.64
N SER A 206 5.82 -0.84 13.50
CA SER A 206 5.59 0.51 12.99
C SER A 206 4.17 0.70 12.48
N LEU A 207 3.57 -0.33 11.87
CA LEU A 207 2.19 -0.26 11.38
C LEU A 207 1.15 -0.33 12.51
N ARG A 208 1.53 -0.90 13.66
CA ARG A 208 0.69 -1.02 14.86
C ARG A 208 0.94 0.10 15.90
N GLN A 209 1.36 1.28 15.46
CA GLN A 209 1.46 2.44 16.36
C GLN A 209 0.08 3.08 16.51
N LEU A 210 -0.36 3.30 17.75
CA LEU A 210 -1.61 4.01 18.02
C LEU A 210 -1.59 5.46 17.54
N ASP A 211 -0.40 6.06 17.46
CA ASP A 211 -0.18 7.36 16.84
C ASP A 211 0.34 7.18 15.39
N PRO A 212 -0.48 7.45 14.36
CA PRO A 212 -0.06 7.37 12.96
C PRO A 212 1.10 8.32 12.63
N SER A 213 1.30 9.40 13.38
CA SER A 213 2.43 10.32 13.20
C SER A 213 3.77 9.66 13.52
N VAL A 214 3.78 8.60 14.32
CA VAL A 214 4.97 7.77 14.55
C VAL A 214 5.21 6.89 13.32
N THR A 215 4.18 6.27 12.75
CA THR A 215 4.28 5.47 11.53
C THR A 215 4.75 6.31 10.35
N SER A 216 4.27 7.54 10.19
CA SER A 216 4.66 8.41 9.07
C SER A 216 6.13 8.81 9.07
N LYS A 217 6.83 8.66 10.20
CA LYS A 217 8.28 8.88 10.34
C LYS A 217 9.08 7.63 10.03
N ARG A 218 8.42 6.49 9.78
CA ARG A 218 9.05 5.23 9.40
C ARG A 218 8.98 5.14 7.87
N PRO A 219 10.12 4.97 7.18
CA PRO A 219 10.15 4.84 5.73
C PRO A 219 9.68 3.43 5.30
N LEU A 220 8.41 3.13 5.60
CA LEU A 220 7.75 1.92 5.15
C LEU A 220 7.35 2.05 3.68
N ASP A 221 7.28 0.91 3.01
CA ASP A 221 6.84 0.80 1.63
C ASP A 221 5.95 -0.44 1.46
N ILE A 222 5.33 -0.59 0.30
CA ILE A 222 4.43 -1.71 0.00
C ILE A 222 4.63 -2.21 -1.43
N PHE A 223 4.49 -3.52 -1.61
CA PHE A 223 4.18 -4.12 -2.91
C PHE A 223 2.83 -4.82 -2.85
N ILE A 224 2.01 -4.62 -3.87
CA ILE A 224 0.76 -5.35 -4.07
C ILE A 224 1.06 -6.61 -4.88
N TYR A 225 0.52 -7.75 -4.43
CA TYR A 225 0.78 -9.06 -5.03
C TYR A 225 -0.51 -9.82 -5.39
N SER A 226 -1.70 -9.31 -5.05
CA SER A 226 -2.95 -10.02 -5.32
C SER A 226 -4.16 -9.09 -5.32
N LEU A 227 -5.11 -9.37 -6.20
CA LEU A 227 -6.50 -8.99 -6.00
C LEU A 227 -7.15 -10.01 -5.06
N GLY A 228 -7.60 -9.58 -3.89
CA GLY A 228 -8.30 -10.43 -2.94
C GLY A 228 -9.72 -10.72 -3.40
N TRP A 229 -10.50 -9.68 -3.66
CA TRP A 229 -11.90 -9.76 -4.07
C TRP A 229 -12.30 -8.50 -4.85
N ALA A 230 -13.27 -8.60 -5.76
CA ALA A 230 -13.88 -7.46 -6.43
C ALA A 230 -15.40 -7.67 -6.56
N GLU A 231 -16.16 -6.60 -6.37
CA GLU A 231 -17.61 -6.60 -6.51
C GLU A 231 -18.03 -6.59 -7.98
N GLY A 232 -19.02 -7.42 -8.31
CA GLY A 232 -19.59 -7.53 -9.65
C GLY A 232 -18.70 -8.26 -10.64
N ASN A 233 -19.01 -8.11 -11.92
CA ASN A 233 -18.33 -8.81 -13.03
C ASN A 233 -17.27 -7.93 -13.70
N PHE A 234 -16.43 -7.25 -12.91
CA PHE A 234 -15.34 -6.46 -13.47
C PHE A 234 -14.40 -7.38 -14.29
N PRO A 235 -14.03 -7.02 -15.53
CA PRO A 235 -13.28 -7.89 -16.41
C PRO A 235 -11.84 -8.06 -15.88
N MET A 236 -11.61 -9.15 -15.15
CA MET A 236 -10.29 -9.51 -14.64
C MET A 236 -9.51 -10.34 -15.66
N PRO A 237 -8.20 -10.08 -15.84
CA PRO A 237 -7.33 -10.95 -16.61
C PRO A 237 -7.34 -12.39 -16.09
N LYS A 238 -7.15 -13.34 -17.00
CA LYS A 238 -7.19 -14.78 -16.67
C LYS A 238 -5.94 -15.28 -15.96
N THR A 239 -4.86 -14.51 -16.00
CA THR A 239 -3.57 -14.87 -15.40
C THR A 239 -3.27 -13.98 -14.20
N HIS A 240 -2.47 -14.52 -13.28
CA HIS A 240 -1.99 -13.78 -12.12
C HIS A 240 -1.17 -12.55 -12.53
N LEU A 241 -0.19 -12.73 -13.42
CA LEU A 241 0.63 -11.62 -13.93
C LEU A 241 -0.22 -10.56 -14.65
N GLY A 242 -1.21 -10.96 -15.46
CA GLY A 242 -2.13 -10.01 -16.08
C GLY A 242 -2.92 -9.22 -15.05
N THR A 243 -3.32 -9.85 -13.93
CA THR A 243 -3.96 -9.17 -12.81
C THR A 243 -3.02 -8.14 -12.17
N LEU A 244 -1.74 -8.48 -11.98
CA LEU A 244 -0.75 -7.54 -11.45
C LEU A 244 -0.52 -6.36 -12.42
N ASP A 245 -0.46 -6.61 -13.72
CA ASP A 245 -0.34 -5.55 -14.75
C ASP A 245 -1.53 -4.60 -14.68
N LEU A 246 -2.76 -5.13 -14.58
CA LEU A 246 -3.94 -4.32 -14.37
C LEU A 246 -3.81 -3.48 -13.09
N LEU A 247 -3.46 -4.08 -11.95
CA LEU A 247 -3.28 -3.34 -10.70
C LEU A 247 -2.20 -2.24 -10.82
N LYS A 248 -1.13 -2.50 -11.57
CA LYS A 248 -0.12 -1.46 -11.89
C LYS A 248 -0.74 -0.28 -12.62
N THR A 249 -1.58 -0.52 -13.63
CA THR A 249 -2.26 0.57 -14.38
C THR A 249 -3.21 1.40 -13.51
N LEU A 250 -3.73 0.82 -12.41
CA LEU A 250 -4.56 1.54 -11.44
C LEU A 250 -3.74 2.42 -10.48
N GLY A 251 -2.40 2.29 -10.50
CA GLY A 251 -1.47 3.10 -9.72
C GLY A 251 -0.86 2.37 -8.52
N PHE A 252 -1.08 1.05 -8.38
CA PHE A 252 -0.45 0.26 -7.33
C PHE A 252 1.01 -0.04 -7.62
N LYS A 253 1.83 -0.07 -6.57
CA LYS A 253 3.23 -0.49 -6.66
C LYS A 253 3.33 -2.01 -6.76
N ILE A 254 3.73 -2.48 -7.93
CA ILE A 254 4.00 -3.89 -8.22
C ILE A 254 5.50 -4.10 -8.27
N ASN A 255 5.97 -5.25 -7.77
CA ASN A 255 7.38 -5.57 -7.77
C ASN A 255 7.88 -5.74 -9.23
N PRO A 256 8.92 -5.01 -9.65
CA PRO A 256 9.43 -5.08 -11.02
C PRO A 256 10.19 -6.39 -11.35
N HIS A 257 10.36 -7.28 -10.38
CA HIS A 257 11.03 -8.58 -10.53
C HIS A 257 10.05 -9.77 -10.58
N ASN A 258 8.78 -9.50 -10.85
CA ASN A 258 7.75 -10.52 -11.04
C ASN A 258 7.80 -11.13 -12.45
#